data_AF-A0A2G6ESG5-F1
#
_entry.id   AF-A0A2G6ESG5-F1
#
_cell.length_a   1.000
_cell.length_b   1.000
_cell.length_c   1.000
_cell.angle_alpha   90.00
_cell.angle_beta   90.00
_cell.angle_gamma   90.00
#
_symmetry.space_group_name_H-M   'P 1'
#
loop_
_entity.id
_entity.type
_entity.pdbx_description
1 polymer ?
#
loop_
_entity_poly.entity_id
_entity_poly.type
_entity_poly.pdbx_seq_one_letter_code
_entity_poly.pdbx_strand_id
1 'polypeptide(L)'
;MNHPHPASHHAAKTTAKPHEHGLAFVPITLFAIVMGMGGMTLATEKAVHFFHWAINPTLFLQWLSAGLFVIFVGLYGYKALRYPAQVKKDFRHPIRINFFPTISISLLLLSLAFKHTAPMVAVGLWGIGAALHLLFSLAIISVWMHYDKLQIMHLNPAWLIPAVGN
;
A
#
# COMPACT_ATOMS: atom_id res chain seq x y z
N MET A 1 -64.73 -25.65 11.11
CA MET A 1 -64.31 -25.43 9.71
C MET A 1 -63.88 -23.97 9.58
N ASN A 2 -62.58 -23.64 9.63
CA ASN A 2 -61.66 -23.51 8.49
C ASN A 2 -62.28 -22.80 7.27
N HIS A 3 -61.93 -21.53 7.03
CA HIS A 3 -60.85 -21.17 6.09
C HIS A 3 -60.34 -19.72 6.33
N PRO A 4 -59.03 -19.46 6.14
CA PRO A 4 -58.36 -18.18 6.39
C PRO A 4 -58.21 -17.32 5.11
N HIS A 5 -58.17 -16.00 5.25
CA HIS A 5 -57.75 -15.08 4.17
C HIS A 5 -56.30 -14.62 4.42
N PRO A 6 -55.38 -14.74 3.44
CA PRO A 6 -53.96 -14.47 3.64
C PRO A 6 -53.65 -12.98 3.44
N ALA A 7 -53.13 -12.32 4.49
CA ALA A 7 -52.45 -11.04 4.33
C ALA A 7 -51.02 -11.29 3.87
N SER A 8 -50.83 -11.15 2.57
CA SER A 8 -49.54 -11.06 1.92
C SER A 8 -48.75 -9.84 2.43
N HIS A 9 -47.69 -10.09 3.20
CA HIS A 9 -46.62 -9.11 3.36
C HIS A 9 -45.31 -9.71 2.89
N HIS A 10 -44.96 -9.28 1.67
CA HIS A 10 -43.66 -9.29 1.04
C HIS A 10 -42.50 -9.75 1.92
N ALA A 11 -42.06 -10.99 1.69
CA ALA A 11 -40.69 -11.38 1.98
C ALA A 11 -39.77 -10.42 1.24
N ALA A 12 -39.16 -9.50 1.98
CA ALA A 12 -38.04 -8.72 1.50
C ALA A 12 -36.96 -9.73 1.10
N LYS A 13 -36.82 -9.97 -0.21
CA LYS A 13 -35.64 -10.62 -0.78
C LYS A 13 -34.46 -9.70 -0.45
N THR A 14 -33.81 -9.96 0.68
CA THR A 14 -32.45 -9.50 0.95
C THR A 14 -31.60 -10.06 -0.18
N THR A 15 -31.40 -9.26 -1.21
CA THR A 15 -30.44 -9.52 -2.28
C THR A 15 -29.07 -9.39 -1.64
N ALA A 16 -28.61 -10.48 -1.03
CA ALA A 16 -27.23 -10.63 -0.61
C ALA A 16 -26.36 -10.37 -1.85
N LYS A 17 -25.68 -9.22 -1.87
CA LYS A 17 -24.74 -8.88 -2.93
C LYS A 17 -23.70 -9.99 -3.00
N PRO A 18 -23.33 -10.46 -4.20
CA PRO A 18 -22.29 -11.47 -4.34
C PRO A 18 -21.06 -11.00 -3.58
N HIS A 19 -20.67 -11.82 -2.63
CA HIS A 19 -19.48 -11.67 -1.85
C HIS A 19 -18.28 -11.96 -2.78
N GLU A 20 -17.88 -10.94 -3.55
CA GLU A 20 -16.72 -10.96 -4.46
C GLU A 20 -15.43 -10.97 -3.63
N HIS A 21 -15.19 -12.07 -2.92
CA HIS A 21 -14.02 -12.28 -2.06
C HIS A 21 -12.80 -12.65 -2.90
N GLY A 22 -11.68 -11.99 -2.63
CA GLY A 22 -10.36 -12.42 -3.08
C GLY A 22 -9.48 -11.29 -3.58
N LEU A 23 -9.69 -10.83 -4.81
CA LEU A 23 -8.73 -9.95 -5.53
C LEU A 23 -9.22 -8.51 -5.74
N ALA A 24 -10.53 -8.28 -5.73
CA ALA A 24 -11.12 -6.93 -5.82
C ALA A 24 -10.72 -6.05 -4.60
N PHE A 25 -10.62 -6.66 -3.42
CA PHE A 25 -10.39 -5.96 -2.16
C PHE A 25 -8.94 -5.91 -1.70
N VAL A 26 -7.97 -6.26 -2.54
CA VAL A 26 -6.53 -6.16 -2.20
C VAL A 26 -6.23 -4.73 -1.74
N PRO A 27 -5.91 -4.51 -0.46
CA PRO A 27 -5.76 -3.17 0.07
C PRO A 27 -4.37 -2.63 -0.25
N ILE A 28 -4.29 -1.36 -0.61
CA ILE A 28 -3.03 -0.65 -0.84
C ILE A 28 -2.10 -0.70 0.39
N THR A 29 -2.67 -0.89 1.59
CA THR A 29 -1.93 -1.00 2.84
C THR A 29 -0.98 -2.18 2.92
N LEU A 30 -1.10 -3.20 2.04
CA LEU A 30 -0.14 -4.31 1.98
C LEU A 30 1.29 -3.84 1.71
N PHE A 31 1.46 -2.75 0.96
CA PHE A 31 2.78 -2.17 0.72
C PHE A 31 3.46 -1.64 1.99
N ALA A 32 2.72 -1.37 3.07
CA ALA A 32 3.30 -1.05 4.36
C ALA A 32 4.14 -2.20 4.94
N ILE A 33 3.81 -3.46 4.61
CA ILE A 33 4.60 -4.64 5.00
C ILE A 33 5.96 -4.58 4.32
N VAL A 34 6.01 -4.29 3.02
CA VAL A 34 7.27 -4.18 2.27
C VAL A 34 8.09 -3.01 2.78
N MET A 35 7.45 -1.88 3.04
CA MET A 35 8.11 -0.71 3.64
C MET A 35 8.75 -1.06 4.99
N GLY A 36 8.03 -1.77 5.87
CA GLY A 36 8.55 -2.23 7.16
C GLY A 36 9.70 -3.23 7.01
N MET A 37 9.56 -4.19 6.10
CA MET A 37 10.60 -5.16 5.77
C MET A 37 11.86 -4.50 5.19
N GLY A 38 11.70 -3.48 4.36
CA GLY A 38 12.81 -2.67 3.83
C GLY A 38 13.55 -1.93 4.95
N GLY A 39 12.82 -1.29 5.87
CA GLY A 39 13.41 -0.66 7.05
C GLY A 39 14.17 -1.65 7.94
N MET A 40 13.59 -2.83 8.19
CA MET A 40 14.25 -3.90 8.94
C MET A 40 15.52 -4.39 8.23
N THR A 41 15.47 -4.62 6.92
CA THR A 41 16.62 -5.05 6.10
C THR A 41 17.79 -4.08 6.25
N LEU A 42 17.53 -2.77 6.11
CA LEU A 42 18.55 -1.74 6.25
C LEU A 42 19.10 -1.61 7.68
N ALA A 43 18.23 -1.76 8.69
CA ALA A 43 18.65 -1.75 10.08
C ALA A 43 19.58 -2.95 10.38
N THR A 44 19.23 -4.14 9.89
CA THR A 44 20.06 -5.35 10.01
C THR A 44 21.37 -5.21 9.25
N GLU A 45 21.36 -4.63 8.05
CA GLU A 45 22.59 -4.34 7.28
C GLU A 45 23.55 -3.47 8.08
N LYS A 46 23.06 -2.35 8.65
CA LYS A 46 23.86 -1.48 9.51
C LYS A 46 24.33 -2.22 10.76
N ALA A 47 23.48 -2.99 11.41
CA ALA A 47 23.84 -3.75 12.61
C ALA A 47 24.97 -4.75 12.34
N VAL A 48 24.89 -5.53 11.26
CA VAL A 48 25.96 -6.47 10.86
C VAL A 48 27.27 -5.72 10.61
N HIS A 49 27.20 -4.56 9.95
CA HIS A 49 28.38 -3.73 9.69
C HIS A 49 29.03 -3.17 10.96
N PHE A 50 28.24 -2.72 11.95
CA PHE A 50 28.78 -2.17 13.20
C PHE A 50 29.24 -3.26 14.19
N PHE A 51 28.45 -4.32 14.36
CA PHE A 51 28.70 -5.35 15.35
C PHE A 51 29.52 -6.53 14.82
N HIS A 52 29.90 -6.54 13.54
CA HIS A 52 30.69 -7.59 12.88
C HIS A 52 30.12 -9.00 13.10
N TRP A 53 28.80 -9.15 12.93
CA TRP A 53 28.12 -10.41 13.21
C TRP A 53 28.61 -11.52 12.27
N ALA A 54 28.88 -12.71 12.83
CA ALA A 54 29.38 -13.86 12.05
C ALA A 54 28.38 -14.37 11.00
N ILE A 55 27.08 -14.12 11.21
CA ILE A 55 26.01 -14.49 10.29
C ILE A 55 25.43 -13.20 9.69
N ASN A 56 25.35 -13.15 8.36
CA ASN A 56 24.79 -12.01 7.64
C ASN A 56 23.43 -12.38 7.01
N PRO A 57 22.29 -12.17 7.70
CA PRO A 57 20.96 -12.45 7.15
C PRO A 57 20.48 -11.39 6.15
N THR A 58 21.24 -10.31 5.92
CA THR A 58 20.80 -9.17 5.11
C THR A 58 20.46 -9.58 3.68
N LEU A 59 21.26 -10.46 3.06
CA LEU A 59 20.98 -10.92 1.69
C LEU A 59 19.63 -11.64 1.61
N PHE A 60 19.30 -12.48 2.58
CA PHE A 60 18.00 -13.16 2.64
C PHE A 60 16.85 -12.16 2.81
N LEU A 61 17.01 -11.18 3.71
CA LEU A 61 16.02 -10.12 3.94
C LEU A 61 15.82 -9.23 2.70
N GLN A 62 16.88 -8.92 1.96
CA GLN A 62 16.83 -8.17 0.69
C GLN A 62 15.95 -8.90 -0.34
N TRP A 63 16.24 -10.18 -0.60
CA TRP A 63 15.48 -10.98 -1.57
C TRP A 63 14.05 -11.25 -1.14
N LEU A 64 13.82 -11.47 0.16
CA LEU A 64 12.46 -11.62 0.71
C LEU A 64 11.64 -10.34 0.51
N SER A 65 12.22 -9.18 0.83
CA SER A 65 11.57 -7.88 0.64
C SER A 65 11.27 -7.61 -0.83
N ALA A 66 12.22 -7.91 -1.73
CA ALA A 66 12.04 -7.77 -3.17
C ALA A 66 10.94 -8.70 -3.71
N GLY A 67 10.92 -9.97 -3.27
CA GLY A 67 9.90 -10.94 -3.65
C GLY A 67 8.50 -10.50 -3.23
N LEU A 68 8.34 -10.05 -1.98
CA LEU A 68 7.07 -9.51 -1.48
C LEU A 68 6.62 -8.28 -2.28
N PHE A 69 7.54 -7.37 -2.61
CA PHE A 69 7.24 -6.21 -3.43
C PHE A 69 6.72 -6.60 -4.81
N VAL A 70 7.41 -7.51 -5.50
CA VAL A 70 7.00 -7.99 -6.84
C VAL A 70 5.61 -8.64 -6.77
N ILE A 71 5.34 -9.46 -5.76
CA ILE A 71 4.02 -10.08 -5.57
C ILE A 71 2.94 -9.00 -5.38
N PHE A 72 3.17 -8.00 -4.53
CA PHE A 72 2.17 -6.97 -4.26
C PHE A 72 1.97 -6.02 -5.44
N VAL A 73 3.02 -5.69 -6.19
CA VAL A 73 2.90 -4.97 -7.46
C VAL A 73 2.09 -5.78 -8.46
N GLY A 74 2.34 -7.08 -8.58
CA GLY A 74 1.57 -7.96 -9.46
C GLY A 74 0.09 -8.02 -9.10
N LEU A 75 -0.22 -8.22 -7.82
CA LEU A 75 -1.60 -8.27 -7.31
C LEU A 75 -2.32 -6.93 -7.49
N TYR A 76 -1.68 -5.82 -7.11
CA TYR A 76 -2.27 -4.49 -7.22
C TYR A 76 -2.36 -4.02 -8.67
N GLY A 77 -1.38 -4.37 -9.51
CA GLY A 77 -1.39 -4.13 -10.95
C GLY A 77 -2.51 -4.88 -11.64
N TYR A 78 -2.72 -6.16 -11.29
CA TYR A 78 -3.86 -6.94 -11.77
C TYR A 78 -5.20 -6.29 -11.37
N LYS A 79 -5.31 -5.84 -10.11
CA LYS A 79 -6.48 -5.08 -9.64
C LYS A 79 -6.67 -3.78 -10.43
N ALA A 80 -5.60 -3.05 -10.74
CA ALA A 80 -5.68 -1.81 -11.52
C ALA A 80 -6.16 -2.04 -12.97
N LEU A 81 -5.73 -3.14 -13.59
CA LEU A 81 -6.15 -3.50 -14.95
C LEU A 81 -7.59 -4.02 -14.99
N ARG A 82 -7.98 -4.90 -14.05
CA ARG A 82 -9.30 -5.56 -14.07
C ARG A 82 -10.40 -4.73 -13.41
N TYR A 83 -10.05 -3.93 -12.39
CA TYR A 83 -11.00 -3.17 -11.57
C TYR A 83 -10.58 -1.71 -11.34
N PRO A 84 -10.36 -0.91 -12.42
CA PRO A 84 -9.91 0.48 -12.28
C PRO A 84 -10.89 1.36 -11.48
N ALA A 85 -12.19 1.04 -11.51
CA ALA A 85 -13.19 1.73 -10.71
C ALA A 85 -12.97 1.56 -9.19
N GLN A 86 -12.40 0.44 -8.76
CA GLN A 86 -12.08 0.19 -7.34
C GLN A 86 -10.80 0.92 -6.93
N VAL A 87 -9.80 1.00 -7.81
CA VAL A 87 -8.60 1.82 -7.56
C VAL A 87 -8.96 3.30 -7.43
N LYS A 88 -9.86 3.81 -8.26
CA LYS A 88 -10.40 5.18 -8.10
C LYS A 88 -11.12 5.38 -6.77
N LYS A 89 -11.82 4.37 -6.25
CA LYS A 89 -12.43 4.42 -4.91
C LYS A 89 -11.38 4.46 -3.81
N ASP A 90 -10.30 3.67 -3.95
CA ASP A 90 -9.19 3.70 -3.01
C ASP A 90 -8.50 5.07 -3.01
N PHE A 91 -8.31 5.68 -4.17
CA PHE A 91 -7.69 7.00 -4.30
C PHE A 91 -8.55 8.13 -3.70
N ARG A 92 -9.88 8.03 -3.78
CA ARG A 92 -10.81 9.02 -3.19
C ARG A 92 -11.05 8.81 -1.70
N HIS A 93 -10.55 7.73 -1.11
CA HIS A 93 -10.75 7.43 0.30
C HIS A 93 -9.72 8.19 1.16
N PRO A 94 -10.15 9.04 2.11
CA PRO A 94 -9.28 9.99 2.81
C PRO A 94 -8.13 9.34 3.59
N ILE A 95 -8.31 8.08 4.02
CA ILE A 95 -7.26 7.31 4.69
C ILE A 95 -6.37 6.53 3.70
N ARG A 96 -6.95 5.95 2.64
CA ARG A 96 -6.20 5.02 1.76
C ARG A 96 -5.28 5.75 0.81
N ILE A 97 -5.61 7.00 0.45
CA ILE A 97 -4.77 7.83 -0.41
C ILE A 97 -3.35 8.02 0.16
N ASN A 98 -3.23 8.14 1.48
CA ASN A 98 -1.94 8.31 2.16
C ASN A 98 -1.06 7.03 2.15
N PHE A 99 -1.61 5.89 1.73
CA PHE A 99 -0.85 4.65 1.57
C PHE A 99 -0.29 4.46 0.15
N PHE A 100 -0.72 5.24 -0.86
CA PHE A 100 -0.14 5.14 -2.20
C PHE A 100 1.37 5.43 -2.24
N PRO A 101 1.91 6.42 -1.49
CA PRO A 101 3.35 6.66 -1.42
C PRO A 101 4.14 5.47 -0.90
N THR A 102 3.53 4.55 -0.14
CA THR A 102 4.24 3.36 0.37
C THR A 102 4.78 2.47 -0.75
N ILE A 103 4.18 2.51 -1.96
CA ILE A 103 4.75 1.86 -3.16
C ILE A 103 6.10 2.48 -3.50
N SER A 104 6.14 3.81 -3.63
CA SER A 104 7.36 4.55 -3.98
C SER A 104 8.43 4.46 -2.89
N ILE A 105 8.05 4.53 -1.61
CA ILE A 105 8.97 4.37 -0.48
C ILE A 105 9.55 2.95 -0.48
N SER A 106 8.74 1.92 -0.75
CA SER A 106 9.25 0.54 -0.87
C SER A 106 10.30 0.40 -1.98
N LEU A 107 10.11 1.07 -3.13
CA LEU A 107 11.12 1.10 -4.19
C LEU A 107 12.43 1.76 -3.74
N LEU A 108 12.34 2.88 -3.04
CA LEU A 108 13.51 3.60 -2.53
C LEU A 108 14.26 2.79 -1.46
N LEU A 109 13.54 2.11 -0.56
CA LEU A 109 14.14 1.22 0.43
C LEU A 109 14.81 0.01 -0.22
N LEU A 110 14.19 -0.59 -1.23
CA LEU A 110 14.81 -1.66 -2.01
C LEU A 110 16.05 -1.15 -2.76
N SER A 111 15.99 0.03 -3.37
CA SER A 111 17.16 0.64 -4.00
C SER A 111 18.32 0.74 -3.01
N LEU A 112 18.07 1.26 -1.81
CA LEU A 112 19.10 1.39 -0.80
C LEU A 112 19.64 0.03 -0.34
N ALA A 113 18.76 -0.96 -0.16
CA ALA A 113 19.14 -2.30 0.26
C ALA A 113 19.99 -3.02 -0.81
N PHE A 114 19.71 -2.80 -2.10
CA PHE A 114 20.49 -3.38 -3.20
C PHE A 114 21.70 -2.54 -3.61
N LYS A 115 21.97 -1.40 -2.94
CA LYS A 115 23.06 -0.47 -3.30
C LYS A 115 24.42 -1.16 -3.40
N HIS A 116 24.72 -2.07 -2.47
CA HIS A 116 26.01 -2.75 -2.40
C HIS A 116 26.05 -4.06 -3.18
N THR A 117 24.92 -4.76 -3.30
CA THR A 117 24.83 -6.08 -3.96
C THR A 117 24.58 -5.97 -5.46
N ALA A 118 23.78 -5.00 -5.92
CA ALA A 118 23.46 -4.78 -7.32
C ALA A 118 23.29 -3.28 -7.65
N PRO A 119 24.38 -2.51 -7.79
CA PRO A 119 24.33 -1.06 -7.97
C PRO A 119 23.51 -0.60 -9.18
N MET A 120 23.57 -1.32 -10.30
CA MET A 120 22.77 -0.99 -11.49
C MET A 120 21.26 -1.12 -11.23
N VAL A 121 20.86 -2.17 -10.51
CA VAL A 121 19.45 -2.37 -10.11
C VAL A 121 19.03 -1.29 -9.13
N ALA A 122 19.90 -0.95 -8.17
CA ALA A 122 19.64 0.09 -7.19
C ALA A 122 19.38 1.46 -7.83
N VAL A 123 20.16 1.84 -8.86
CA VAL A 123 19.95 3.10 -9.59
C VAL A 123 18.62 3.11 -10.33
N GLY A 124 18.25 2.00 -11.00
CA GLY A 124 16.97 1.88 -11.68
C GLY A 124 15.78 1.99 -10.71
N LEU A 125 15.82 1.26 -9.60
CA LEU A 125 14.82 1.33 -8.53
C LEU A 125 14.74 2.73 -7.92
N TRP A 126 15.89 3.39 -7.72
CA TRP A 126 15.95 4.75 -7.19
C TRP A 126 15.26 5.74 -8.12
N GLY A 127 15.59 5.72 -9.41
CA GLY A 127 15.04 6.66 -10.39
C GLY A 127 13.52 6.53 -10.52
N ILE A 128 13.02 5.29 -10.63
CA ILE A 128 11.57 5.02 -10.68
C ILE A 128 10.90 5.41 -9.36
N GLY A 129 11.50 5.01 -8.23
CA GLY A 129 10.99 5.30 -6.89
C GLY A 129 10.89 6.80 -6.64
N ALA A 130 11.94 7.57 -6.94
CA ALA A 130 11.99 9.01 -6.75
C ALA A 130 10.97 9.74 -7.64
N ALA A 131 10.87 9.37 -8.92
CA ALA A 131 9.88 9.95 -9.83
C ALA A 131 8.45 9.69 -9.36
N LEU A 132 8.13 8.44 -8.99
CA LEU A 132 6.81 8.08 -8.45
C LEU A 132 6.53 8.78 -7.13
N HIS A 133 7.53 8.90 -6.26
CA HIS A 133 7.39 9.56 -4.96
C HIS A 133 7.03 11.03 -5.13
N LEU A 134 7.75 11.75 -6.00
CA LEU A 134 7.44 13.14 -6.33
C LEU A 134 6.01 13.29 -6.86
N LEU A 135 5.58 12.42 -7.78
CA LEU A 135 4.22 12.44 -8.31
C LEU A 135 3.16 12.19 -7.22
N PHE A 136 3.37 11.20 -6.34
CA PHE A 136 2.43 10.91 -5.26
C PHE A 136 2.38 12.05 -4.23
N SER A 137 3.53 12.61 -3.85
CA SER A 137 3.59 13.74 -2.92
C SER A 137 2.83 14.95 -3.47
N LEU A 138 3.06 15.31 -4.74
CA LEU A 138 2.31 16.39 -5.41
C LEU A 138 0.80 16.07 -5.49
N ALA A 139 0.43 14.85 -5.83
CA ALA A 139 -0.97 14.44 -5.93
C ALA A 139 -1.69 14.51 -4.59
N ILE A 140 -1.06 14.07 -3.49
CA ILE A 140 -1.64 14.10 -2.15
C ILE A 140 -1.80 15.54 -1.67
N ILE A 141 -0.78 16.39 -1.85
CA ILE A 141 -0.86 17.81 -1.50
C ILE A 141 -1.97 18.49 -2.30
N SER A 142 -2.08 18.21 -3.61
CA SER A 142 -3.17 18.72 -4.45
C SER A 142 -4.54 18.28 -3.95
N VAL A 143 -4.68 17.03 -3.50
CA VAL A 143 -5.92 16.53 -2.90
C VAL A 143 -6.21 17.28 -1.60
N TRP A 144 -5.24 17.42 -0.70
CA TRP A 144 -5.45 18.17 0.54
C TRP A 144 -5.91 19.60 0.30
N MET A 145 -5.31 20.32 -0.65
CA MET A 145 -5.70 21.69 -1.00
C MET A 145 -7.14 21.82 -1.54
N HIS A 146 -7.69 20.78 -2.17
CA HIS A 146 -9.07 20.82 -2.69
C HIS A 146 -10.11 20.32 -1.66
N TYR A 147 -9.67 19.60 -0.62
CA TYR A 147 -10.54 19.07 0.43
C TYR A 147 -10.60 20.03 1.64
N ASP A 148 -10.95 21.29 1.38
CA ASP A 148 -11.03 22.42 2.33
C ASP A 148 -12.23 22.36 3.32
N LYS A 149 -12.77 21.17 3.59
CA LYS A 149 -13.85 20.94 4.58
C LYS A 149 -13.49 19.92 5.65
N LEU A 150 -12.22 19.85 6.03
CA LEU A 150 -11.80 19.02 7.15
C LEU A 150 -11.96 19.81 8.44
N GLN A 151 -13.14 19.67 9.04
CA GLN A 151 -13.32 19.93 10.46
C GLN A 151 -12.21 19.22 11.23
N ILE A 152 -11.52 19.98 12.07
CA ILE A 152 -10.27 19.69 12.80
C ILE A 152 -10.36 18.43 13.71
N MET A 153 -11.48 17.71 13.73
CA MET A 153 -11.81 16.66 14.70
C MET A 153 -11.47 15.22 14.24
N HIS A 154 -10.94 15.01 13.03
CA HIS A 154 -10.62 13.66 12.49
C HIS A 154 -9.20 13.55 11.88
N LEU A 155 -8.21 14.23 12.47
CA LEU A 155 -6.81 14.03 12.11
C LEU A 155 -6.36 12.62 12.54
N ASN A 156 -6.40 11.67 11.61
CA ASN A 156 -5.88 10.31 11.80
C ASN A 156 -4.34 10.34 11.68
N PRO A 157 -3.57 9.64 12.53
CA PRO A 157 -2.10 9.51 12.42
C PRO A 157 -1.56 9.20 11.01
N ALA A 158 -2.35 8.54 10.16
CA ALA A 158 -2.00 8.30 8.75
C ALA A 158 -1.82 9.59 7.91
N TRP A 159 -2.31 10.74 8.39
CA TRP A 159 -2.12 12.06 7.77
C TRP A 159 -0.71 12.62 7.99
N LEU A 160 0.06 12.10 8.95
CA LEU A 160 1.44 12.53 9.17
C LEU A 160 2.44 11.85 8.20
N ILE A 161 2.06 10.75 7.54
CA ILE A 161 2.99 10.01 6.67
C ILE A 161 3.54 10.87 5.51
N PRO A 162 2.74 11.67 4.79
CA PRO A 162 3.27 12.52 3.72
C PRO A 162 3.95 13.80 4.24
N ALA A 163 3.61 14.27 5.44
CA ALA A 163 3.99 15.60 5.93
C ALA A 163 5.28 15.63 6.76
N VAL A 164 5.67 14.53 7.42
CA VAL A 164 6.88 14.48 8.28
C VAL A 164 7.87 13.38 7.92
N GLY A 165 7.63 12.60 6.87
CA GLY A 165 8.42 11.43 6.48
C GLY A 165 9.03 11.45 5.08
N ASN A 166 9.27 12.62 4.50
CA ASN A 166 10.08 12.78 3.27
C ASN A 166 11.58 12.64 3.57
#